data_AF-A0A419FIZ0-F1
#
_entry.id   AF-A0A419FIZ0-F1
#
_cell.length_a   1.000
_cell.length_b   1.000
_cell.length_c   1.000
_cell.angle_alpha   90.00
_cell.angle_beta   90.00
_cell.angle_gamma   90.00
#
_symmetry.space_group_name_H-M   'P 1'
#
loop_
_entity.id
_entity.type
_entity.pdbx_description
1 polymer ?
#
loop_
_entity_poly.entity_id
_entity_poly.type
_entity_poly.pdbx_seq_one_letter_code
_entity_poly.pdbx_strand_id
1 'polypeptide(L)' 'MYVPYYVTGGRYADTTFRVLLEPAPALGPFGTHEEALEAWRERARATIDYATVRYQIAWQDGAGGPPAPAPHAPDAVA' A
#
# COMPACT_ATOMS: atom_id res chain seq x y z
N MET A 1 -14.76 16.45 8.08
CA MET A 1 -14.61 15.33 7.15
C MET A 1 -13.39 14.55 7.61
N TYR A 2 -13.54 13.28 7.92
CA TYR A 2 -12.44 12.44 8.38
C TYR A 2 -11.88 11.66 7.18
N VAL A 3 -10.56 11.60 7.02
CA VAL A 3 -9.89 10.96 5.89
C VAL A 3 -9.32 9.62 6.39
N PRO A 4 -9.96 8.47 6.11
CA PRO A 4 -9.42 7.19 6.52
C PRO A 4 -8.12 6.86 5.78
N TYR A 5 -7.19 6.26 6.52
CA TYR A 5 -5.95 5.74 5.98
C TYR A 5 -6.03 4.22 5.83
N TYR A 6 -5.42 3.70 4.77
CA TYR A 6 -5.35 2.28 4.48
C TYR A 6 -3.94 1.91 4.07
N VAL A 7 -3.51 0.70 4.44
CA VAL A 7 -2.29 0.12 3.89
C VAL A 7 -2.69 -0.90 2.84
N THR A 8 -2.27 -0.67 1.60
CA THR A 8 -2.58 -1.52 0.45
C THR A 8 -1.28 -1.97 -0.20
N GLY A 9 -1.30 -3.11 -0.89
CA GLY A 9 -0.09 -3.62 -1.54
C GLY A 9 -0.28 -5.04 -2.01
N GLY A 10 0.84 -5.72 -2.22
CA GLY A 10 0.86 -7.11 -2.61
C GLY A 10 2.15 -7.52 -3.30
N ARG A 11 2.10 -8.69 -3.94
CA ARG A 11 3.22 -9.22 -4.72
C ARG A 11 3.14 -8.71 -6.16
N TYR A 12 4.21 -8.08 -6.60
CA TYR A 12 4.38 -7.64 -7.96
C TYR A 12 5.14 -8.69 -8.78
N ALA A 13 5.07 -8.60 -10.10
CA ALA A 13 5.79 -9.49 -11.00
C ALA A 13 7.31 -9.35 -10.85
N ASP A 14 7.76 -8.14 -10.53
CA ASP A 14 9.16 -7.77 -10.47
C ASP A 14 9.32 -6.49 -9.64
N THR A 15 10.58 -6.09 -9.43
CA THR A 15 10.96 -4.92 -8.62
C THR A 15 10.65 -3.58 -9.29
N THR A 16 10.08 -3.55 -10.50
CA THR A 16 9.55 -2.32 -11.10
C THR A 16 8.17 -1.95 -10.53
N PHE A 17 7.51 -2.88 -9.82
CA PHE A 17 6.21 -2.68 -9.19
C PHE A 17 5.11 -2.18 -10.15
N ARG A 18 5.22 -2.53 -11.44
CA ARG A 18 4.25 -2.14 -12.49
C ARG A 18 3.07 -3.09 -12.61
N VAL A 19 3.35 -4.39 -12.47
CA VAL A 19 2.34 -5.45 -12.63
C VAL A 19 2.11 -6.08 -11.27
N LEU A 20 0.94 -5.86 -10.69
CA LEU A 20 0.51 -6.52 -9.47
C LEU A 20 -0.02 -7.91 -9.82
N LEU A 21 0.60 -8.96 -9.29
CA LEU A 21 0.18 -10.34 -9.51
C LEU A 21 -0.82 -10.78 -8.45
N GLU A 22 -0.50 -10.51 -7.19
CA GLU A 22 -1.31 -10.95 -6.07
C GLU A 22 -1.57 -9.77 -5.13
N PRO A 23 -2.77 -9.17 -5.16
CA PRO A 23 -3.15 -8.13 -4.22
C PRO A 23 -3.26 -8.72 -2.82
N ALA A 24 -2.63 -8.07 -1.85
CA ALA A 24 -2.82 -8.37 -0.43
C ALA A 24 -4.09 -7.68 0.09
N PRO A 25 -4.72 -8.24 1.13
CA PRO A 25 -5.84 -7.58 1.79
C PRO A 25 -5.39 -6.22 2.35
N ALA A 26 -6.20 -5.20 2.12
CA ALA A 26 -5.96 -3.88 2.66
C ALA A 26 -6.11 -3.88 4.19
N LEU A 27 -5.20 -3.21 4.88
CA LEU A 27 -5.27 -3.00 6.34
C LEU A 27 -5.89 -1.62 6.61
N GLY A 28 -6.82 -1.55 7.56
CA GLY A 28 -7.55 -0.34 7.93
C GLY A 28 -9.06 -0.57 8.00
N PRO A 29 -9.88 0.49 8.08
CA PRO A 29 -9.50 1.91 8.08
C PRO A 29 -8.78 2.34 9.36
N PHE A 30 -7.69 3.08 9.22
CA PHE A 30 -6.99 3.71 10.34
C PHE A 30 -7.50 5.13 10.58
N GLY A 31 -7.46 5.54 11.85
CA GLY A 31 -7.86 6.85 12.40
C GLY A 31 -6.83 7.97 12.19
N THR A 32 -5.59 7.59 11.88
CA THR A 32 -4.49 8.52 11.67
C THR A 32 -3.47 7.93 10.70
N HIS A 33 -2.65 8.81 10.12
CA HIS A 33 -1.50 8.39 9.32
C HIS A 33 -0.49 7.58 10.17
N GLU A 34 -0.31 7.91 11.45
CA GLU A 34 0.63 7.22 12.34
C GLU A 34 0.23 5.76 12.59
N GLU A 35 -1.05 5.49 12.84
CA GLU A 35 -1.55 4.11 12.96
C GLU A 35 -1.35 3.32 11.66
N ALA A 36 -1.62 3.93 10.50
CA ALA A 36 -1.36 3.29 9.21
C ALA A 36 0.13 3.06 8.96
N LEU A 37 0.99 3.98 9.40
CA LEU A 37 2.45 3.87 9.28
C LEU A 37 2.98 2.71 10.13
N GLU A 38 2.49 2.53 11.35
CA GLU A 38 2.88 1.40 12.20
C GLU A 38 2.53 0.06 11.55
N ALA A 39 1.27 -0.10 11.12
CA ALA A 39 0.81 -1.29 10.43
C ALA A 39 1.61 -1.56 9.13
N TRP A 40 1.92 -0.51 8.36
CA TRP A 40 2.76 -0.61 7.19
C TRP A 40 4.19 -1.07 7.53
N ARG A 41 4.81 -0.53 8.58
CA ARG A 41 6.18 -0.91 9.01
C ARG A 41 6.24 -2.37 9.44
N GLU A 42 5.25 -2.83 10.21
CA GLU A 42 5.15 -4.23 10.60
C GLU A 42 5.04 -5.15 9.38
N ARG A 43 4.18 -4.78 8.42
CA ARG A 43 3.99 -5.58 7.20
C ARG A 43 5.23 -5.58 6.31
N ALA A 44 5.85 -4.42 6.11
CA ALA A 44 7.07 -4.27 5.33
C ALA A 44 8.23 -5.08 5.93
N ARG A 45 8.37 -5.10 7.27
CA ARG A 45 9.36 -5.95 7.95
C ARG A 45 9.05 -7.43 7.80
N ALA A 46 7.78 -7.83 7.91
CA ALA A 46 7.37 -9.22 7.75
C ALA A 46 7.60 -9.76 6.32
N THR A 47 7.67 -8.88 5.32
CA THR A 47 7.89 -9.24 3.92
C THR A 47 9.23 -8.74 3.38
N ILE A 48 10.19 -8.38 4.24
CA ILE A 48 11.46 -7.78 3.84
C ILE A 48 12.30 -8.72 2.96
N ASP A 49 12.16 -10.03 3.14
CA ASP A 49 12.85 -11.05 2.34
C ASP A 49 12.34 -11.11 0.89
N TYR A 50 11.14 -10.57 0.62
CA TYR A 50 10.52 -10.58 -0.69
C TYR A 50 10.69 -9.23 -1.40
N ALA A 51 11.72 -9.11 -2.24
CA ALA A 51 11.98 -7.89 -3.01
C ALA A 51 10.83 -7.48 -3.95
N THR A 52 9.96 -8.41 -4.32
CA THR A 52 8.79 -8.17 -5.19
C THR A 52 7.52 -7.82 -4.42
N VAL A 53 7.55 -7.83 -3.08
CA VAL A 53 6.40 -7.45 -2.25
C VAL A 53 6.58 -6.01 -1.80
N ARG A 54 5.57 -5.19 -2.05
CA ARG A 54 5.55 -3.80 -1.61
C ARG A 54 4.17 -3.42 -1.09
N TYR A 55 4.19 -2.66 0.00
CA TYR A 55 3.02 -2.04 0.59
C TYR A 55 3.16 -0.53 0.54
N GLN A 56 2.04 0.18 0.50
CA GLN A 56 1.96 1.63 0.47
C GLN A 56 0.77 2.11 1.30
N ILE A 57 0.90 3.30 1.88
CA ILE A 57 -0.17 3.96 2.62
C ILE A 57 -0.96 4.80 1.63
N ALA A 58 -2.27 4.56 1.57
CA ALA A 58 -3.20 5.30 0.75
C ALA A 58 -4.23 5.97 1.67
N TRP A 59 -4.63 7.20 1.33
CA TRP A 59 -5.70 7.93 2.00
C TRP A 59 -6.84 8.13 1.01
N GLN A 60 -8.08 8.09 1.51
CA GLN A 60 -9.25 8.31 0.66
C GLN A 60 -10.08 9.49 1.15
N ASP A 61 -10.37 10.42 0.25
CA ASP A 61 -11.32 11.50 0.50
C ASP A 61 -12.73 10.98 0.19
N GLY A 62 -13.49 10.60 1.23
CA GLY A 62 -14.89 10.15 1.11
C GLY A 62 -15.12 8.64 1.23
N ALA A 63 -16.41 8.25 1.31
CA ALA A 63 -16.90 6.92 1.71
C ALA A 63 -16.75 5.80 0.64
N GLY A 64 -15.59 5.68 0.03
CA GLY A 64 -15.23 4.52 -0.78
C GLY A 64 -14.51 3.47 0.07
N GLY A 65 -14.62 2.20 -0.32
CA GLY A 65 -13.82 1.13 0.28
C GLY A 65 -12.32 1.36 0.08
N PRO A 66 -11.46 0.46 0.59
CA PRO A 66 -10.02 0.60 0.49
C PRO A 66 -9.60 0.82 -0.97
N PRO A 67 -8.76 1.84 -1.26
CA PRO A 67 -8.31 2.08 -2.61
C PRO A 67 -7.52 0.87 -3.11
N ALA A 68 -7.74 0.49 -4.37
CA ALA A 68 -6.95 -0.57 -4.97
C ALA A 68 -5.46 -0.19 -4.90
N PRO A 69 -4.55 -1.15 -4.63
CA PRO A 69 -3.12 -0.89 -4.68
C PRO A 69 -2.75 -0.32 -6.05
N ALA A 70 -2.44 0.96 -6.09
CA ALA A 70 -2.06 1.63 -7.32
C ALA A 70 -0.76 1.00 -7.86
N PRO A 71 -0.67 0.74 -9.19
CA PRO A 71 0.61 0.44 -9.80
C PRO A 71 1.55 1.62 -9.56
N HIS A 72 2.83 1.35 -9.39
CA HIS A 72 3.81 2.42 -9.22
C HIS A 72 3.77 3.32 -10.46
N ALA A 73 3.36 4.59 -10.28
CA ALA A 73 3.53 5.60 -11.32
C ALA A 73 5.02 5.69 -11.64
N PRO A 74 5.42 5.64 -12.92
CA PRO A 74 6.83 5.68 -13.27
C PRO A 74 7.43 6.95 -12.69
N ASP A 75 8.50 6.80 -11.91
CA ASP A 75 9.37 7.91 -11.57
C ASP A 75 9.83 8.52 -12.92
N ALA A 76 9.38 9.74 -13.21
CA ALA A 76 9.81 10.50 -14.36
C ALA A 76 11.29 10.87 -14.15
N VAL A 77 12.18 9.90 -14.33
CA VAL A 77 13.61 10.14 -14.42
C VAL A 77 13.89 10.73 -15.80
N ALA A 78 14.15 12.05 -15.79
CA ALA A 78 14.66 12.82 -16.91
C ALA A 78 16.13 12.49 -17.20
#